data_AF-A0A7V3NB06-F1
#
_entry.id   AF-A0A7V3NB06-F1
#
_cell.length_a   1.000
_cell.length_b   1.000
_cell.length_c   1.000
_cell.angle_alpha   90.00
_cell.angle_beta   90.00
_cell.angle_gamma   90.00
#
_symmetry.space_group_name_H-M   'P 1'
#
loop_
_entity.id
_entity.type
_entity.pdbx_description
1 polymer ?
#
loop_
_entity_poly.entity_id
_entity_poly.type
_entity_poly.pdbx_seq_one_letter_code
_entity_poly.pdbx_strand_id
1 'polypeptide(L)'
;MRRRNSWPRTAMASRRACLCRGRPSSRQSATTTRNRKEPEPMAHLGNFDASQVEPTTTFDPIPAGKYLAMITASEMKPNKAGTGSYLELVFTIVEGEYKGRQLWARLNLDNPNELAVKIARAELSAICRAVGVLTPRDSVELHNLPLVVKVACKKRKDTDEIGNVVKGFEKRDAATGRPQQAQSSTPPWRRP
;
A
#
# COMPACT_ATOMS: atom_id res chain seq x y z
N MET A 1 -50.66 13.95 -29.70
CA MET A 1 -50.41 15.28 -29.09
C MET A 1 -49.28 15.95 -29.86
N ARG A 2 -49.45 16.97 -30.72
CA ARG A 2 -49.73 18.42 -30.49
C ARG A 2 -48.84 19.10 -29.41
N ARG A 3 -48.07 20.11 -29.90
CA ARG A 3 -47.48 21.31 -29.23
C ARG A 3 -46.08 21.12 -28.63
N ARG A 4 -45.11 22.04 -28.74
CA ARG A 4 -45.00 23.33 -29.45
C ARG A 4 -43.51 23.75 -29.45
N ASN A 5 -42.97 24.09 -30.62
CA ASN A 5 -41.81 24.97 -30.77
C ASN A 5 -42.25 26.41 -30.44
N SER A 6 -41.48 27.14 -29.63
CA SER A 6 -41.58 28.60 -29.55
C SER A 6 -40.38 29.22 -28.83
N TRP A 7 -39.41 29.72 -29.57
CA TRP A 7 -38.50 30.79 -29.13
C TRP A 7 -38.60 31.92 -30.17
N PRO A 8 -38.80 33.19 -29.76
CA PRO A 8 -39.18 34.25 -30.68
C PRO A 8 -37.99 34.93 -31.37
N ARG A 9 -38.33 35.50 -32.53
CA ARG A 9 -37.52 36.31 -33.43
C ARG A 9 -37.20 37.70 -32.86
N THR A 10 -35.96 38.10 -33.11
CA THR A 10 -35.47 39.39 -33.64
C THR A 10 -36.28 40.68 -33.42
N ALA A 11 -35.61 41.71 -32.88
CA ALA A 11 -35.83 43.10 -33.29
C ALA A 11 -34.51 43.91 -33.24
N MET A 12 -34.24 44.58 -34.35
CA MET A 12 -33.18 45.57 -34.60
C MET A 12 -33.54 46.96 -34.08
N ALA A 13 -32.50 47.82 -34.04
CA ALA A 13 -32.47 49.29 -34.21
C ALA A 13 -32.00 50.06 -32.96
N SER A 14 -31.23 51.16 -33.02
CA SER A 14 -30.40 51.80 -34.05
C SER A 14 -29.72 53.02 -33.38
N ARG A 15 -28.41 53.19 -33.61
CA ARG A 15 -27.63 54.44 -33.72
C ARG A 15 -27.83 55.56 -32.68
N ARG A 16 -26.72 55.95 -32.04
CA ARG A 16 -26.21 57.33 -32.10
C ARG A 16 -24.71 57.38 -31.84
N ALA A 17 -24.02 58.04 -32.77
CA ALA A 17 -22.59 58.27 -32.77
C ALA A 17 -22.20 59.34 -31.75
N CYS A 18 -21.03 59.20 -31.14
CA CYS A 18 -20.24 60.37 -30.75
C CYS A 18 -18.77 60.07 -31.04
N LEU A 19 -18.22 60.85 -31.97
CA LEU A 19 -16.80 60.91 -32.31
C LEU A 19 -16.06 61.59 -31.16
N CYS A 20 -15.01 60.98 -30.62
CA CYS A 20 -13.91 61.74 -30.02
C CYS A 20 -12.58 61.02 -30.32
N ARG A 21 -11.67 61.81 -30.89
CA ARG A 21 -10.35 61.45 -31.39
C ARG A 21 -9.38 61.30 -30.21
N GLY A 22 -8.45 60.34 -30.28
CA GLY A 22 -7.32 60.23 -29.35
C GLY A 22 -6.39 59.05 -29.66
N ARG A 23 -5.26 59.36 -30.31
CA ARG A 23 -4.11 58.50 -30.71
C ARG A 23 -3.21 58.21 -29.46
N PRO A 24 -2.07 57.48 -29.56
CA PRO A 24 -1.75 56.11 -30.00
C PRO A 24 -1.04 55.30 -28.87
N SER A 25 -0.45 54.14 -29.23
CA SER A 25 0.44 53.24 -28.45
C SER A 25 -0.32 52.03 -27.90
N SER A 26 -0.07 50.80 -28.30
CA SER A 26 1.21 50.14 -28.58
C SER A 26 1.05 49.09 -29.68
N ARG A 27 1.93 49.17 -30.68
CA ARG A 27 2.06 48.24 -31.79
C ARG A 27 3.00 47.10 -31.36
N GLN A 28 2.51 45.86 -31.50
CA GLN A 28 3.24 44.58 -31.48
C GLN A 28 3.75 44.18 -30.09
N SER A 29 3.50 42.96 -29.60
CA SER A 29 3.96 41.75 -30.27
C SER A 29 3.06 40.55 -30.00
N ALA A 30 2.80 39.80 -31.08
CA ALA A 30 2.47 38.40 -30.98
C ALA A 30 3.60 37.68 -30.24
N THR A 31 3.32 37.19 -29.04
CA THR A 31 4.05 36.07 -28.48
C THR A 31 3.06 34.93 -28.39
N THR A 32 3.04 34.14 -29.47
CA THR A 32 2.96 32.69 -29.42
C THR A 32 3.19 32.20 -28.00
N THR A 33 2.13 31.77 -27.32
CA THR A 33 2.23 31.00 -26.08
C THR A 33 2.97 29.72 -26.44
N ARG A 34 4.30 29.82 -26.38
CA ARG A 34 5.26 28.76 -26.61
C ARG A 34 4.96 27.73 -25.54
N ASN A 35 4.41 26.62 -25.98
CA ASN A 35 4.26 25.37 -25.25
C ASN A 35 5.58 25.08 -24.50
N ARG A 36 5.70 25.54 -23.24
CA ARG A 36 6.83 25.22 -22.38
C ARG A 36 6.45 23.94 -21.67
N LYS A 37 6.79 22.83 -22.32
CA LYS A 37 6.97 21.55 -21.67
C LYS A 37 8.09 21.75 -20.64
N GLU A 38 7.74 21.92 -19.37
CA GLU A 38 8.70 21.92 -18.28
C GLU A 38 9.48 20.60 -18.35
N PRO A 39 10.81 20.62 -18.50
CA PRO A 39 11.60 19.41 -18.37
C PRO A 39 11.57 19.02 -16.89
N GLU A 40 10.97 17.88 -16.59
CA GLU A 40 10.99 17.28 -15.25
C GLU A 40 12.44 17.26 -14.73
N PRO A 41 12.69 17.56 -13.44
CA PRO A 41 14.02 17.51 -12.88
C PRO A 41 14.50 16.06 -12.88
N MET A 42 15.20 15.67 -13.94
CA MET A 42 15.90 14.41 -14.01
C MET A 42 16.96 14.41 -12.90
N ALA A 43 16.86 13.43 -11.99
CA ALA A 43 17.80 13.26 -10.90
C ALA A 43 19.23 13.15 -11.44
N HIS A 44 20.11 14.09 -11.08
CA HIS A 44 21.50 14.10 -11.48
C HIS A 44 22.28 13.05 -10.67
N LEU A 45 22.58 11.90 -11.28
CA LEU A 45 23.30 10.79 -10.63
C LEU A 45 24.83 10.95 -10.65
N GLY A 46 25.33 12.18 -10.62
CA GLY A 46 26.76 12.53 -10.50
C GLY A 46 27.73 11.61 -11.27
N ASN A 47 28.70 11.05 -10.55
CA ASN A 47 29.74 10.12 -11.03
C ASN A 47 29.49 8.69 -10.51
N PHE A 48 28.26 8.18 -10.65
CA PHE A 48 27.94 6.83 -10.22
C PHE A 48 28.61 5.78 -11.14
N ASP A 49 29.62 5.10 -10.63
CA ASP A 49 30.34 4.02 -11.32
C ASP A 49 29.72 2.66 -10.96
N ALA A 50 28.93 2.12 -11.89
CA ALA A 50 28.24 0.84 -11.74
C ALA A 50 29.19 -0.38 -11.71
N SER A 51 30.49 -0.20 -11.94
CA SER A 51 31.50 -1.26 -11.80
C SER A 51 32.03 -1.43 -10.37
N GLN A 52 31.84 -0.42 -9.52
CA GLN A 52 32.25 -0.41 -8.10
C GLN A 52 31.11 -0.82 -7.15
N VAL A 53 29.88 -0.87 -7.65
CA VAL A 53 28.70 -1.24 -6.87
C VAL A 53 28.29 -2.65 -7.26
N GLU A 54 28.52 -3.60 -6.36
CA GLU A 54 27.98 -4.95 -6.54
C GLU A 54 26.45 -4.86 -6.64
N PRO A 55 25.83 -5.35 -7.73
CA PRO A 55 24.39 -5.32 -7.87
C PRO A 55 23.78 -6.06 -6.69
N THR A 56 22.89 -5.36 -5.97
CA THR A 56 22.22 -5.91 -4.79
C THR A 56 21.67 -7.29 -5.10
N THR A 57 22.15 -8.25 -4.33
CA THR A 57 21.86 -9.68 -4.40
C THR A 57 20.38 -9.89 -4.63
N THR A 58 20.07 -10.72 -5.63
CA THR A 58 18.75 -11.28 -5.92
C THR A 58 17.94 -11.39 -4.63
N PHE A 59 16.82 -10.67 -4.55
CA PHE A 59 15.92 -10.74 -3.40
C PHE A 59 15.23 -12.11 -3.42
N ASP A 60 15.95 -13.13 -2.96
CA ASP A 60 15.40 -14.46 -2.83
C ASP A 60 14.19 -14.40 -1.89
N PRO A 61 13.04 -14.95 -2.32
CA PRO A 61 11.83 -14.92 -1.52
C PRO A 61 12.07 -15.70 -0.23
N ILE A 62 11.70 -15.11 0.89
CA ILE A 62 11.80 -15.79 2.20
C ILE A 62 10.93 -17.05 2.14
N PRO A 63 11.47 -18.24 2.45
CA PRO A 63 10.71 -19.47 2.36
C PRO A 63 9.49 -19.44 3.29
N ALA A 64 8.50 -20.29 2.98
CA ALA A 64 7.32 -20.41 3.83
C ALA A 64 7.72 -21.03 5.17
N GLY A 65 7.48 -20.30 6.27
CA GLY A 65 8.00 -20.67 7.57
C GLY A 65 7.52 -19.75 8.68
N LYS A 66 7.96 -20.05 9.91
CA LYS A 66 7.73 -19.21 11.09
C LYS A 66 9.00 -18.42 11.39
N TYR A 67 8.88 -17.12 11.51
CA TYR A 67 10.02 -16.24 11.77
C TYR A 67 9.72 -15.32 12.93
N LEU A 68 10.73 -15.06 13.77
CA LEU A 68 10.66 -14.05 14.79
C LEU A 68 10.90 -12.67 14.17
N ALA A 69 9.90 -11.82 14.26
CA ALA A 69 9.92 -10.48 13.71
C ALA A 69 9.43 -9.45 14.74
N MET A 70 9.77 -8.18 14.51
CA MET A 70 9.27 -7.05 15.27
C MET A 70 8.67 -6.02 14.32
N ILE A 71 7.65 -5.30 14.77
CA ILE A 71 7.07 -4.19 13.99
C ILE A 71 8.01 -3.00 14.10
N THR A 72 8.61 -2.59 12.97
CA THR A 72 9.54 -1.45 12.90
C THR A 72 8.83 -0.16 12.54
N ALA A 73 7.80 -0.23 11.69
CA ALA A 73 7.05 0.93 11.25
C ALA A 73 5.57 0.61 11.07
N SER A 74 4.73 1.60 11.38
CA SER A 74 3.32 1.64 11.02
C SER A 74 3.02 2.97 10.37
N GLU A 75 2.33 2.94 9.23
CA GLU A 75 1.95 4.14 8.49
C GLU A 75 0.52 4.01 7.96
N MET A 76 -0.30 5.03 8.17
CA MET A 76 -1.65 5.07 7.64
C MET A 76 -1.65 5.80 6.31
N LYS A 77 -1.98 5.07 5.23
CA LYS A 77 -1.97 5.60 3.85
C LYS A 77 -3.38 5.56 3.27
N PRO A 78 -3.77 6.55 2.46
CA PRO A 78 -5.00 6.48 1.69
C PRO A 78 -4.90 5.39 0.63
N ASN A 79 -6.00 4.69 0.37
CA ASN A 79 -6.05 3.70 -0.70
C ASN A 79 -5.96 4.39 -2.08
N LYS A 80 -5.53 3.64 -3.10
CA LYS A 80 -5.38 4.16 -4.47
C LYS A 80 -6.69 4.73 -5.06
N ALA A 81 -7.84 4.27 -4.55
CA ALA A 81 -9.15 4.72 -5.00
C ALA A 81 -9.64 6.00 -4.29
N GLY A 82 -8.93 6.48 -3.25
CA GLY A 82 -9.35 7.59 -2.40
C GLY A 82 -10.62 7.33 -1.59
N THR A 83 -11.11 6.08 -1.55
CA THR A 83 -12.37 5.70 -0.89
C THR A 83 -12.22 5.30 0.58
N GLY A 84 -10.98 5.30 1.08
CA GLY A 84 -10.67 4.96 2.45
C GLY A 84 -9.17 4.86 2.70
N SER A 85 -8.80 4.36 3.87
CA SER A 85 -7.42 4.29 4.35
C SER A 85 -7.02 2.87 4.76
N TYR A 86 -5.74 2.55 4.60
CA TYR A 86 -5.15 1.30 5.05
C TYR A 86 -3.96 1.57 5.97
N LEU A 87 -3.75 0.67 6.92
CA LEU A 87 -2.58 0.65 7.79
C LEU A 87 -1.53 -0.27 7.16
N GLU A 88 -0.39 0.29 6.80
CA GLU A 88 0.78 -0.46 6.37
C GLU A 88 1.65 -0.75 7.60
N LEU A 89 1.91 -2.03 7.86
CA LEU A 89 2.79 -2.50 8.91
C LEU A 89 4.04 -3.12 8.30
N VAL A 90 5.20 -2.72 8.81
CA VAL A 90 6.50 -3.26 8.42
C VAL A 90 7.03 -4.14 9.53
N PHE A 91 7.21 -5.42 9.23
CA PHE A 91 7.79 -6.41 10.13
C PHE A 91 9.23 -6.69 9.72
N THR A 92 10.18 -6.47 10.62
CA THR A 92 11.59 -6.82 10.39
C THR A 92 11.91 -8.11 11.12
N ILE A 93 12.48 -9.09 10.41
CA ILE A 93 12.93 -10.35 10.99
C ILE A 93 14.16 -10.08 11.88
N VAL A 94 14.09 -10.48 13.15
CA VAL A 94 15.12 -10.21 14.16
C VAL A 94 16.10 -11.38 14.30
N GLU A 95 15.60 -12.61 14.15
CA GLU A 95 16.35 -13.84 14.34
C GLU A 95 16.23 -14.78 13.14
N GLY A 96 17.30 -15.56 12.88
CA GLY A 96 17.38 -16.54 11.80
C GLY A 96 18.24 -16.11 10.61
N GLU A 97 18.29 -16.97 9.60
CA GLU A 97 19.08 -16.78 8.36
C GLU A 97 18.64 -15.53 7.56
N TYR A 98 17.38 -15.13 7.71
CA TYR A 98 16.77 -14.00 7.01
C TYR A 98 16.69 -12.73 7.88
N LYS A 99 17.57 -12.59 8.87
CA LYS A 99 17.63 -11.41 9.75
C LYS A 99 17.79 -10.12 8.92
N GLY A 100 17.05 -9.08 9.30
CA GLY A 100 17.07 -7.78 8.62
C GLY A 100 16.19 -7.70 7.37
N ARG A 101 15.55 -8.80 6.95
CA ARG A 101 14.52 -8.76 5.91
C ARG A 101 13.24 -8.14 6.45
N GLN A 102 12.60 -7.34 5.60
CA GLN A 102 11.35 -6.65 5.90
C GLN A 102 10.19 -7.34 5.18
N LEU A 103 9.07 -7.48 5.89
CA LEU A 103 7.82 -8.01 5.40
C LEU A 103 6.74 -6.94 5.58
N TRP A 104 5.91 -6.76 4.56
CA TRP A 104 4.84 -5.78 4.59
C TRP A 104 3.48 -6.45 4.74
N ALA A 105 2.65 -5.93 5.63
CA ALA A 105 1.23 -6.25 5.68
C ALA A 105 0.41 -4.97 5.51
N ARG A 106 -0.68 -5.06 4.73
CA ARG A 106 -1.59 -3.95 4.47
C ARG A 106 -2.96 -4.30 5.00
N LEU A 107 -3.37 -3.62 6.06
CA LEU A 107 -4.65 -3.83 6.74
C LEU A 107 -5.62 -2.73 6.30
N ASN A 108 -6.63 -3.09 5.50
CA ASN A 108 -7.65 -2.17 5.03
C ASN A 108 -8.72 -1.93 6.10
N LEU A 109 -8.44 -1.01 7.03
CA LEU A 109 -9.37 -0.70 8.14
C LEU A 109 -10.58 0.10 7.68
N ASP A 110 -10.42 0.91 6.63
CA ASP A 110 -11.47 1.75 6.08
C ASP A 110 -11.58 1.53 4.57
N ASN A 111 -12.69 0.94 4.15
CA ASN A 111 -12.98 0.60 2.76
C ASN A 111 -14.51 0.42 2.61
N PRO A 112 -15.15 0.85 1.51
CA PRO A 112 -16.56 0.54 1.23
C PRO A 112 -16.92 -0.95 1.29
N ASN A 113 -15.95 -1.86 1.06
CA ASN A 113 -16.19 -3.29 1.17
C ASN A 113 -16.06 -3.78 2.62
N GLU A 114 -17.20 -4.07 3.25
CA GLU A 114 -17.23 -4.58 4.63
C GLU A 114 -16.45 -5.87 4.85
N LEU A 115 -16.35 -6.75 3.84
CA LEU A 115 -15.61 -8.01 3.98
C LEU A 115 -14.11 -7.74 4.18
N ALA A 116 -13.57 -6.76 3.46
CA ALA A 116 -12.17 -6.36 3.61
C ALA A 116 -11.91 -5.79 5.01
N VAL A 117 -12.82 -4.94 5.51
CA VAL A 117 -12.74 -4.36 6.86
C VAL A 117 -12.82 -5.45 7.93
N LYS A 118 -13.70 -6.45 7.76
CA LYS A 118 -13.82 -7.60 8.68
C LYS A 118 -12.52 -8.41 8.74
N ILE A 119 -11.91 -8.70 7.58
CA ILE A 119 -10.62 -9.41 7.50
C ILE A 119 -9.52 -8.57 8.17
N ALA A 120 -9.41 -7.28 7.86
CA ALA A 120 -8.40 -6.41 8.43
C ALA A 120 -8.51 -6.30 9.96
N ARG A 121 -9.74 -6.20 10.50
CA ARG A 121 -9.98 -6.22 11.95
C ARG A 121 -9.62 -7.56 12.60
N ALA A 122 -9.88 -8.67 11.92
CA ALA A 122 -9.50 -10.00 12.40
C ALA A 122 -7.97 -10.17 12.45
N GLU A 123 -7.26 -9.71 11.42
CA GLU A 123 -5.79 -9.71 11.37
C GLU A 123 -5.19 -8.80 12.44
N LEU A 124 -5.72 -7.59 12.62
CA LEU A 124 -5.30 -6.69 13.68
C LEU A 124 -5.49 -7.35 15.06
N SER A 125 -6.63 -7.99 15.30
CA SER A 125 -6.87 -8.73 16.55
C SER A 125 -5.86 -9.86 16.78
N ALA A 126 -5.44 -10.55 15.73
CA ALA A 126 -4.40 -11.58 15.83
C ALA A 126 -3.04 -10.99 16.21
N ILE A 127 -2.67 -9.83 15.66
CA ILE A 127 -1.45 -9.09 16.03
C ILE A 127 -1.51 -8.65 17.49
N CYS A 128 -2.62 -8.04 17.92
CA CYS A 128 -2.83 -7.60 19.30
C CYS A 128 -2.64 -8.75 20.31
N ARG A 129 -3.21 -9.93 19.99
CA ARG A 129 -3.08 -11.14 20.82
C ARG A 129 -1.65 -11.71 20.79
N ALA A 130 -0.96 -11.66 19.66
CA ALA A 130 0.42 -12.11 19.53
C ALA A 130 1.39 -11.22 20.34
N VAL A 131 1.14 -9.92 20.34
CA VAL A 131 1.93 -8.92 21.06
C VAL A 131 1.60 -8.91 22.56
N GLY A 132 0.38 -9.29 22.94
CA GLY A 132 -0.07 -9.30 24.33
C GLY A 132 -0.75 -8.00 24.78
N VAL A 133 -1.03 -7.09 23.84
CA VAL A 133 -1.76 -5.83 24.08
C VAL A 133 -3.18 -6.00 23.53
N LEU A 134 -4.16 -6.19 24.42
CA LEU A 134 -5.55 -6.49 24.05
C LEU A 134 -6.31 -5.26 23.52
N THR A 135 -5.99 -4.08 24.03
CA THR A 135 -6.67 -2.83 23.70
C THR A 135 -5.65 -1.76 23.31
N PRO A 136 -4.99 -1.89 22.13
CA PRO A 136 -4.09 -0.85 21.68
C PRO A 136 -4.89 0.40 21.36
N ARG A 137 -4.43 1.56 21.83
CA ARG A 137 -5.02 2.85 21.49
C ARG A 137 -4.35 3.47 20.28
N ASP A 138 -3.05 3.21 20.15
CA ASP A 138 -2.22 3.73 19.07
C ASP A 138 -1.44 2.60 18.39
N SER A 139 -1.14 2.77 17.10
CA SER A 139 -0.35 1.79 16.33
C SER A 139 1.10 1.69 16.82
N VAL A 140 1.59 2.75 17.49
CA VAL A 140 2.94 2.83 18.07
C VAL A 140 3.11 1.86 19.24
N GLU A 141 2.05 1.53 19.97
CA GLU A 141 2.09 0.59 21.10
C GLU A 141 2.45 -0.84 20.66
N LEU A 142 2.29 -1.15 19.37
CA LEU A 142 2.63 -2.45 18.79
C LEU A 142 4.09 -2.51 18.30
N HIS A 143 4.82 -1.38 18.30
CA HIS A 143 6.19 -1.31 17.79
C HIS A 143 7.21 -1.96 18.72
N ASN A 144 8.30 -2.48 18.14
CA ASN A 144 9.44 -3.07 18.85
C ASN A 144 9.10 -4.26 19.78
N LEU A 145 7.91 -4.84 19.62
CA LEU A 145 7.50 -6.02 20.37
C LEU A 145 7.74 -7.28 19.52
N PRO A 146 8.40 -8.31 20.08
CA PRO A 146 8.73 -9.51 19.32
C PRO A 146 7.50 -10.39 19.14
N LEU A 147 7.20 -10.74 17.90
CA LEU A 147 6.12 -11.66 17.53
C LEU A 147 6.63 -12.71 16.52
N VAL A 148 5.91 -13.82 16.39
CA VAL A 148 6.19 -14.83 15.38
C VAL A 148 5.25 -14.61 14.19
N VAL A 149 5.82 -14.38 13.00
CA VAL A 149 5.09 -14.24 11.75
C VAL A 149 5.14 -15.53 10.94
N LYS A 150 3.99 -15.96 10.41
CA LYS A 150 3.90 -17.07 9.45
C LYS A 150 3.98 -16.52 8.04
N VAL A 151 5.12 -16.71 7.40
CA VAL A 151 5.36 -16.31 6.01
C VAL A 151 4.89 -17.44 5.10
N ALA A 152 4.20 -17.07 4.02
CA ALA A 152 3.91 -17.95 2.92
C ALA A 152 4.33 -17.30 1.62
N CYS A 153 4.89 -18.10 0.73
CA CYS A 153 5.17 -17.71 -0.64
C CYS A 153 3.88 -17.84 -1.47
N LYS A 154 3.43 -16.74 -2.07
CA LYS A 154 2.32 -16.74 -3.03
C LYS A 154 2.83 -16.28 -4.38
N LYS A 155 2.74 -17.16 -5.37
CA LYS A 155 2.99 -16.79 -6.78
C LYS A 155 1.88 -15.84 -7.24
N ARG A 156 2.26 -14.65 -7.74
CA ARG A 156 1.30 -13.79 -8.46
C ARG A 156 1.00 -14.42 -9.81
N LYS A 157 -0.28 -14.42 -10.19
CA LYS A 157 -0.73 -14.96 -11.47
C LYS A 157 -0.31 -14.10 -12.67
N ASP A 158 0.00 -12.82 -12.42
CA ASP A 158 0.24 -11.83 -13.47
C ASP A 158 1.73 -11.64 -13.81
N THR A 159 2.64 -12.03 -12.92
CA THR A 159 4.09 -11.74 -13.07
C THR A 159 4.96 -12.97 -12.79
N ASP A 160 4.36 -14.10 -12.42
CA ASP A 160 5.01 -15.34 -11.93
C ASP A 160 5.99 -15.15 -10.74
N GLU A 161 6.17 -13.92 -10.25
CA GLU A 161 7.00 -13.60 -9.10
C GLU A 161 6.41 -14.18 -7.81
N ILE A 162 7.32 -14.78 -7.02
CA ILE A 162 7.01 -15.31 -5.70
C ILE A 162 6.96 -14.12 -4.72
N GLY A 163 5.75 -13.72 -4.34
CA GLY A 163 5.55 -12.69 -3.32
C GLY A 163 5.47 -13.29 -1.92
N ASN A 164 6.14 -12.66 -0.96
CA ASN A 164 5.97 -12.98 0.46
C ASN A 164 4.64 -12.41 0.97
N VAL A 165 3.84 -13.27 1.59
CA VAL A 165 2.59 -12.90 2.24
C VAL A 165 2.59 -13.43 3.67
N VAL A 166 2.22 -12.58 4.61
CA VAL A 166 2.04 -12.99 6.00
C VAL A 166 0.65 -13.61 6.14
N LYS A 167 0.57 -14.87 6.57
CA LYS A 167 -0.69 -15.62 6.73
C LYS A 167 -1.18 -15.68 8.17
N GLY A 168 -0.36 -15.32 9.14
CA GLY A 168 -0.76 -15.39 10.54
C GLY A 168 0.32 -14.88 11.49
N PHE A 169 -0.13 -14.60 12.71
CA PHE A 169 0.66 -14.04 13.79
C PHE A 169 0.51 -14.95 15.01
N GLU A 170 1.62 -15.26 15.66
CA GLU A 170 1.68 -16.04 16.89
C GLU A 170 2.49 -15.27 17.93
N LYS A 171 2.15 -15.43 19.21
CA LYS A 171 2.97 -14.91 20.30
C LYS A 171 4.35 -15.55 20.24
N ARG A 172 5.38 -14.82 20.65
CA ARG A 172 6.69 -15.41 20.97
C ARG A 172 6.52 -16.35 22.16
N ASP A 173 6.08 -17.56 21.89
CA ASP A 173 6.06 -18.63 22.87
C ASP A 173 7.45 -19.25 22.88
N ALA A 174 8.23 -18.90 23.89
CA ALA A 174 9.32 -19.77 24.31
C ALA A 174 8.68 -21.09 24.73
N ALA A 175 8.78 -22.11 23.87
CA ALA A 175 8.24 -23.46 24.01
C ALA A 175 6.80 -23.71 23.53
N THR A 176 6.64 -23.88 22.22
CA THR A 176 5.92 -25.07 21.75
C THR A 176 6.59 -25.64 20.50
N GLY A 177 7.75 -26.26 20.72
CA GLY A 177 8.08 -27.48 19.99
C GLY A 177 7.03 -28.53 20.35
N ARG A 178 5.94 -28.57 19.60
CA ARG A 178 5.23 -29.82 19.37
C ARG A 178 5.45 -30.13 17.89
N PRO A 179 6.36 -31.06 17.54
CA PRO A 179 6.19 -31.74 16.28
C PRO A 179 4.77 -32.31 16.31
N GLN A 180 4.10 -32.24 15.17
CA GLN A 180 2.84 -32.93 14.94
C GLN A 180 3.07 -34.40 15.28
N GLN A 181 2.76 -34.80 16.52
CA GLN A 181 2.75 -36.19 16.94
C GLN A 181 1.63 -36.80 16.11
N ALA A 182 2.04 -37.56 15.09
CA ALA A 182 1.19 -38.52 14.43
C ALA A 182 0.55 -39.35 15.54
N GLN A 183 -0.75 -39.14 15.77
CA GLN A 183 -1.54 -39.99 16.62
C GLN A 183 -1.65 -41.33 15.90
N SER A 184 -0.66 -42.21 16.08
CA SER A 184 -0.83 -43.63 15.82
C SER A 184 -1.78 -44.16 16.90
N SER A 185 -3.08 -44.03 16.65
CA SER A 185 -4.12 -44.67 17.42
C SER A 185 -4.04 -46.17 17.16
N THR A 186 -3.22 -46.88 17.92
CA THR A 186 -3.35 -48.34 18.03
C THR A 186 -4.42 -48.60 19.10
N PRO A 187 -5.62 -49.12 18.72
CA PRO A 187 -6.69 -49.39 19.69
C PRO A 187 -6.28 -50.50 20.67
N PRO A 188 -6.71 -50.44 21.94
CA PRO A 188 -6.20 -51.26 23.04
C PRO A 188 -6.59 -52.75 23.01
N TRP A 189 -7.14 -53.26 21.91
CA TRP A 189 -7.65 -54.63 21.81
C TRP A 189 -6.71 -55.61 21.09
N ARG A 190 -5.57 -55.12 20.58
CA ARG A 190 -4.59 -55.97 19.90
C ARG A 190 -3.49 -56.37 20.88
N ARG A 191 -3.53 -57.61 21.38
CA ARG A 191 -2.41 -58.25 22.06
C ARG A 191 -1.54 -59.01 21.04
N PRO A 192 -0.21 -59.08 21.25
CA PRO A 192 0.75 -59.73 20.34
C PRO A 192 0.56 -61.24 20.24
#